data_AF-A0A0X3TKT1-F1
#
_entry.id   AF-A0A0X3TKT1-F1
#
_cell.length_a   1.000
_cell.length_b   1.000
_cell.length_c   1.000
_cell.angle_alpha   90.00
_cell.angle_beta   90.00
_cell.angle_gamma   90.00
#
_symmetry.space_group_name_H-M   'P 1'
#
loop_
_entity.id
_entity.type
_entity.pdbx_description
1 polymer ?
#
loop_
_entity_poly.entity_id
_entity_poly.type
_entity_poly.pdbx_seq_one_letter_code
_entity_poly.pdbx_strand_id
1 'polypeptide(L)'
;MKKDQTPNVGYMIPPQHTRFKKGQSGNPRGRPRKREDLNTVLHRVLNRKVRTKDDDQTMPIRDALMWKLRDLALQGDKQAIALQQRIIEEAGIADPNAHSPEEKARRVLRNIRRMEKRAARKDPTHE
;
A
#
# COMPACT_ATOMS: atom_id res chain seq x y z
N MET A 1 -66.90 11.88 -5.94
CA MET A 1 -65.85 12.43 -5.05
C MET A 1 -65.18 11.25 -4.34
N LYS A 2 -63.95 10.86 -4.74
CA LYS A 2 -63.24 9.79 -4.03
C LYS A 2 -62.54 10.41 -2.82
N LYS A 3 -62.82 9.87 -1.62
CA LYS A 3 -62.20 10.29 -0.36
C LYS A 3 -60.71 9.94 -0.41
N ASP A 4 -59.86 10.97 -0.40
CA ASP A 4 -58.42 10.82 -0.26
C ASP A 4 -58.12 10.29 1.16
N GLN A 5 -57.91 8.97 1.27
CA GLN A 5 -57.44 8.35 2.50
C GLN A 5 -55.98 8.77 2.71
N THR A 6 -55.77 9.77 3.57
CA THR A 6 -54.43 10.12 4.04
C THR A 6 -53.86 8.91 4.79
N PRO A 7 -52.75 8.29 4.33
CA PRO A 7 -52.16 7.16 5.03
C PRO A 7 -51.70 7.60 6.42
N ASN A 8 -52.15 6.89 7.45
CA ASN A 8 -51.87 7.19 8.85
C ASN A 8 -50.35 7.21 9.09
N VAL A 9 -49.78 8.37 9.39
CA VAL A 9 -48.34 8.56 9.65
C VAL A 9 -48.06 8.20 11.11
N GLY A 10 -47.05 7.37 11.37
CA GLY A 10 -46.76 6.86 12.71
C GLY A 10 -45.40 6.18 12.82
N TYR A 11 -45.12 5.53 13.96
CA TYR A 11 -43.87 4.81 14.18
C TYR A 11 -43.64 3.76 13.08
N MET A 12 -42.46 3.79 12.45
CA MET A 12 -42.09 2.95 11.29
C MET A 12 -42.90 3.15 10.00
N ILE A 13 -43.79 4.16 9.93
CA ILE A 13 -44.59 4.48 8.73
C ILE A 13 -44.25 5.91 8.25
N PRO A 14 -43.15 6.09 7.49
CA PRO A 14 -42.75 7.41 6.99
C PRO A 14 -43.77 7.92 5.95
N PRO A 15 -44.05 9.24 5.86
CA PRO A 15 -44.99 9.79 4.88
C PRO A 15 -44.66 9.41 3.44
N GLN A 16 -45.66 9.07 2.62
CA GLN A 16 -45.42 8.61 1.24
C GLN A 16 -44.74 9.65 0.36
N HIS A 17 -45.03 10.94 0.56
CA HIS A 17 -44.48 12.04 -0.23
C HIS A 17 -42.99 12.32 0.03
N THR A 18 -42.43 11.83 1.14
CA THR A 18 -41.00 11.98 1.47
C THR A 18 -40.18 10.73 1.16
N ARG A 19 -40.81 9.61 0.82
CA ARG A 19 -40.10 8.36 0.47
C ARG A 19 -39.39 8.52 -0.87
N PHE A 20 -38.15 8.03 -0.95
CA PHE A 20 -37.46 7.92 -2.23
C PHE A 20 -38.16 6.89 -3.13
N LYS A 21 -38.28 7.22 -4.42
CA LYS A 21 -38.81 6.27 -5.41
C LYS A 21 -37.82 5.12 -5.60
N LYS A 22 -38.34 3.90 -5.82
CA LYS A 22 -37.50 2.73 -6.14
C LYS A 22 -36.59 3.06 -7.34
N GLY A 23 -35.29 2.87 -7.18
CA GLY A 23 -34.28 3.19 -8.20
C GLY A 23 -33.78 4.65 -8.19
N GLN A 24 -34.33 5.51 -7.33
CA GLN A 24 -33.90 6.90 -7.18
C GLN A 24 -33.22 7.10 -5.82
N SER A 25 -31.93 7.41 -5.84
CA SER A 25 -31.20 7.88 -4.67
C SER A 25 -31.63 9.31 -4.31
N GLY A 26 -31.73 9.63 -3.01
CA GLY A 26 -31.91 11.01 -2.53
C GLY A 26 -30.77 11.95 -2.90
N ASN A 27 -29.62 11.40 -3.27
CA ASN A 27 -28.52 12.11 -3.91
C ASN A 27 -28.26 11.50 -5.31
N PRO A 28 -28.94 11.98 -6.37
CA PRO A 28 -28.80 11.45 -7.73
C PRO A 28 -27.38 11.62 -8.30
N ARG A 29 -26.64 12.63 -7.85
CA ARG A 29 -25.25 12.87 -8.24
C ARG A 29 -24.26 11.96 -7.49
N GLY A 30 -24.73 11.27 -6.46
CA GLY A 30 -23.91 10.42 -5.61
C GLY A 30 -22.86 11.22 -4.84
N ARG A 31 -21.92 10.48 -4.24
CA ARG A 31 -20.75 11.10 -3.60
C ARG A 31 -19.90 11.77 -4.70
N PRO A 32 -19.48 13.05 -4.53
CA PRO A 32 -18.60 13.69 -5.50
C PRO A 32 -17.30 12.88 -5.65
N ARG A 33 -16.80 12.79 -6.89
CA ARG A 33 -15.51 12.15 -7.16
C ARG A 33 -14.41 12.87 -6.37
N LYS A 34 -13.55 12.12 -5.70
CA LYS A 34 -12.36 12.69 -5.04
C LYS A 34 -11.54 13.43 -6.11
N ARG A 35 -11.09 14.64 -5.81
CA ARG A 35 -10.06 15.31 -6.61
C ARG A 35 -8.82 14.41 -6.61
N GLU A 36 -8.15 14.30 -7.75
CA GLU A 36 -6.91 13.53 -7.82
C GLU A 36 -5.87 14.22 -6.94
N ASP A 37 -5.40 13.51 -5.91
CA ASP A 37 -4.30 13.97 -5.07
C ASP A 37 -2.99 13.88 -5.87
N LEU A 38 -2.05 14.82 -5.64
CA LEU A 38 -0.74 14.82 -6.28
C LEU A 38 -0.02 13.48 -6.06
N ASN A 39 -0.15 12.90 -4.87
CA ASN A 39 0.41 11.58 -4.58
C ASN A 39 -0.19 10.49 -5.48
N THR A 40 -1.49 10.56 -5.75
CA THR A 40 -2.18 9.59 -6.63
C THR A 40 -1.73 9.73 -8.08
N VAL A 41 -1.51 10.97 -8.54
CA VAL A 41 -0.98 11.24 -9.89
C VAL A 41 0.47 10.75 -9.99
N LEU A 42 1.31 11.09 -9.02
CA LEU A 42 2.71 10.68 -8.98
C LEU A 42 2.85 9.15 -8.97
N HIS A 43 2.11 8.46 -8.10
CA HIS A 43 2.13 7.00 -8.06
C HIS A 43 1.74 6.37 -9.40
N ARG A 44 0.74 6.94 -10.07
CA ARG A 44 0.28 6.48 -11.38
C ARG A 44 1.37 6.67 -12.43
N VAL A 45 2.02 7.82 -12.45
CA VAL A 45 3.11 8.12 -13.39
C VAL A 45 4.28 7.19 -13.16
N LEU A 46 4.77 7.07 -11.92
CA LEU A 46 5.92 6.23 -11.58
C LEU A 46 5.71 4.74 -11.88
N ASN A 47 4.47 4.26 -11.82
CA ASN A 47 4.11 2.88 -12.15
C ASN A 47 3.83 2.62 -13.64
N ARG A 48 3.81 3.66 -14.49
CA ARG A 48 3.72 3.44 -15.94
C ARG A 48 4.98 2.74 -16.44
N LYS A 49 4.78 1.81 -17.35
CA LYS A 49 5.86 1.07 -17.99
C LYS A 49 6.47 1.88 -19.13
N VAL A 50 7.79 1.90 -19.21
CA VAL A 50 8.57 2.51 -20.28
C VAL A 50 9.54 1.48 -20.85
N ARG A 51 9.85 1.60 -22.15
CA ARG A 51 10.91 0.81 -22.77
C ARG A 51 12.24 1.50 -22.55
N THR A 52 13.20 0.78 -21.99
CA THR A 52 14.56 1.26 -21.80
C THR A 52 15.38 0.91 -23.04
N LYS A 53 16.25 1.82 -23.49
CA LYS A 53 17.05 1.64 -24.72
C LYS A 53 18.08 0.51 -24.62
N ASP A 54 18.57 0.23 -23.41
CA ASP A 54 19.77 -0.58 -23.22
C ASP A 54 19.49 -2.10 -23.23
N ASP A 55 18.29 -2.55 -22.84
CA ASP A 55 17.99 -3.99 -22.66
C ASP A 55 16.70 -4.48 -23.39
N ASP A 56 16.02 -3.62 -24.16
CA ASP A 56 14.64 -3.83 -24.69
C ASP A 56 13.61 -4.26 -23.61
N GLN A 57 13.98 -4.13 -22.34
CA GLN A 57 13.14 -4.46 -21.22
C GLN A 57 12.15 -3.33 -20.95
N THR A 58 10.91 -3.75 -20.70
CA THR A 58 9.83 -2.84 -20.33
C THR A 58 9.69 -2.85 -18.81
N MET A 59 10.04 -1.74 -18.17
CA MET A 59 10.00 -1.59 -16.71
C MET A 59 9.25 -0.32 -16.27
N PRO A 60 8.69 -0.27 -15.04
CA PRO A 60 8.14 0.94 -14.47
C PRO A 60 9.13 2.12 -14.48
N ILE A 61 8.64 3.35 -14.63
CA ILE A 61 9.47 4.56 -14.63
C ILE A 61 10.34 4.66 -13.38
N ARG A 62 9.79 4.35 -12.19
CA ARG A 62 10.57 4.35 -10.94
C ARG A 62 11.79 3.42 -10.99
N ASP A 63 11.65 2.27 -11.63
CA ASP A 63 12.73 1.28 -11.72
C ASP A 63 13.76 1.77 -12.74
N ALA A 64 13.31 2.30 -13.88
CA ALA A 64 14.18 2.92 -14.88
C ALA A 64 14.99 4.11 -14.31
N LEU A 65 14.41 4.92 -13.42
CA LEU A 65 15.11 6.01 -12.74
C LEU A 65 16.21 5.48 -11.83
N MET A 66 15.95 4.43 -11.05
CA MET A 66 16.98 3.77 -10.23
C MET A 66 18.13 3.20 -11.08
N TRP A 67 17.79 2.60 -12.23
CA TRP A 67 18.78 2.11 -13.18
C TRP A 67 19.66 3.24 -13.73
N LYS A 68 19.08 4.37 -14.13
CA LYS A 68 19.88 5.50 -14.62
C LYS A 68 20.69 6.19 -13.54
N LEU A 69 20.16 6.27 -12.32
CA LEU A 69 20.93 6.76 -11.17
C LEU A 69 22.16 5.88 -10.92
N ARG A 70 22.02 4.56 -10.97
CA ARG A 70 23.14 3.61 -10.89
C ARG A 70 24.15 3.86 -12.00
N ASP A 71 23.72 4.00 -13.26
CA ASP A 71 24.64 4.21 -14.38
C ASP A 71 25.47 5.48 -14.22
N LEU A 72 24.86 6.59 -13.78
CA LEU A 72 25.56 7.85 -13.49
C LEU A 72 26.55 7.70 -12.33
N ALA A 73 26.16 6.97 -11.28
CA ALA A 73 27.06 6.69 -10.16
C ALA A 73 28.28 5.85 -10.61
N LEU A 74 28.07 4.85 -11.47
CA LEU A 74 29.15 4.04 -12.05
C LEU A 74 30.06 4.83 -12.99
N GLN A 75 29.54 5.90 -13.61
CA GLN A 75 30.32 6.85 -14.41
C GLN A 75 31.13 7.85 -13.55
N GLY A 76 30.99 7.83 -12.22
CA GLY A 76 31.75 8.66 -11.30
C GLY A 76 31.10 9.98 -10.92
N ASP A 77 29.80 10.18 -11.21
CA ASP A 77 29.06 11.35 -10.74
C ASP A 77 28.92 11.31 -9.21
N LYS A 78 29.58 12.25 -8.54
CA LYS A 78 29.63 12.35 -7.07
C LYS A 78 28.24 12.55 -6.45
N GLN A 79 27.34 13.28 -7.12
CA GLN A 79 25.98 13.50 -6.62
C GLN A 79 25.15 12.24 -6.74
N ALA A 80 25.29 11.52 -7.87
CA ALA A 80 24.62 10.25 -8.07
C ALA A 80 25.07 9.20 -7.04
N ILE A 81 26.39 9.13 -6.76
CA ILE A 81 26.95 8.24 -5.74
C ILE A 81 26.38 8.56 -4.36
N ALA A 82 26.38 9.83 -3.95
CA ALA A 82 25.87 10.23 -2.64
C ALA A 82 24.37 9.94 -2.50
N LEU A 83 23.58 10.20 -3.54
CA LEU A 83 22.15 9.89 -3.54
C LEU A 83 21.90 8.37 -3.48
N GLN A 84 22.67 7.58 -4.22
CA GLN A 84 22.57 6.13 -4.21
C GLN A 84 22.92 5.55 -2.83
N GLN A 85 23.96 6.07 -2.17
CA GLN A 85 24.34 5.69 -0.80
C GLN A 85 23.18 5.94 0.18
N ARG A 86 22.60 7.14 0.13
CA ARG A 86 21.44 7.49 0.98
C ARG A 86 20.25 6.55 0.76
N ILE A 87 19.96 6.19 -0.50
CA ILE A 87 18.89 5.24 -0.83
C ILE A 87 19.17 3.85 -0.22
N ILE A 88 20.42 3.38 -0.29
CA ILE A 88 20.82 2.07 0.27
C ILE A 88 20.69 2.06 1.80
N GLU A 89 21.11 3.14 2.46
CA GLU A 89 20.98 3.32 3.91
C GLU A 89 19.52 3.32 4.36
N GLU A 90 18.67 4.12 3.70
CA GLU A 90 17.25 4.23 4.01
C GLU A 90 16.49 2.92 3.74
N ALA A 91 16.89 2.19 2.69
CA ALA A 91 16.33 0.88 2.40
C ALA A 91 16.77 -0.21 3.39
N GLY A 92 17.76 0.06 4.26
CA GLY A 92 18.32 -0.94 5.17
C GLY A 92 19.03 -2.09 4.43
N ILE A 93 19.45 -1.85 3.19
CA ILE A 93 20.13 -2.83 2.31
C ILE A 93 21.67 -2.77 2.52
N ALA A 94 22.14 -1.91 3.42
CA ALA A 94 23.56 -1.66 3.71
C ALA A 94 24.37 -2.93 4.08
N ASP A 95 23.72 -4.05 4.36
CA ASP A 95 24.37 -5.36 4.37
C ASP A 95 23.87 -6.22 3.20
N PRO A 96 24.72 -6.52 2.19
CA PRO A 96 24.36 -7.40 1.08
C PRO A 96 23.96 -8.82 1.54
N ASN A 97 24.26 -9.22 2.78
CA ASN A 97 23.81 -10.48 3.36
C ASN A 97 22.46 -10.39 4.09
N ALA A 98 22.02 -9.21 4.56
CA ALA A 98 20.85 -9.08 5.44
C ALA A 98 19.52 -9.56 4.83
N HIS A 99 19.45 -9.66 3.49
CA HIS A 99 18.28 -10.14 2.77
C HIS A 99 18.44 -11.54 2.14
N SER A 100 19.58 -12.21 2.36
CA SER A 100 19.82 -13.58 1.91
C SER A 100 18.76 -14.52 2.51
N PRO A 101 18.20 -15.45 1.70
CA PRO A 101 17.32 -16.51 2.21
C PRO A 101 17.91 -17.24 3.42
N GLU A 102 19.23 -17.42 3.47
CA GLU A 102 19.93 -18.09 4.55
C GLU A 102 19.90 -17.29 5.86
N GLU A 103 20.04 -15.97 5.80
CA GLU A 103 20.05 -15.14 7.01
C GLU A 103 18.65 -15.00 7.59
N LYS A 104 17.62 -14.95 6.73
CA LYS A 104 16.21 -15.06 7.12
C LYS A 104 15.95 -16.39 7.83
N ALA A 105 16.43 -17.51 7.30
CA ALA A 105 16.31 -18.84 7.92
C ALA A 105 17.01 -18.89 9.29
N ARG A 106 18.24 -18.36 9.40
CA ARG A 106 18.97 -18.24 10.67
C ARG A 106 18.24 -17.38 11.70
N ARG A 107 17.55 -16.32 11.27
CA ARG A 107 16.74 -15.46 12.15
C ARG A 107 15.53 -16.22 12.70
N VAL A 108 14.84 -16.98 11.87
CA VAL A 108 13.69 -17.82 12.27
C VAL A 108 14.12 -18.87 13.29
N LEU A 109 15.19 -19.63 13.00
CA LEU A 109 15.72 -20.65 13.92
C LEU A 109 16.14 -20.08 15.28
N ARG A 110 16.77 -18.89 15.28
CA ARG A 110 17.15 -18.18 16.51
C ARG A 110 15.93 -17.80 17.35
N ASN A 111 14.85 -17.38 16.70
CA ASN A 111 13.60 -17.03 17.37
C ASN A 111 12.93 -18.27 17.95
N ILE A 112 12.87 -19.39 17.22
CA ILE A 112 12.35 -20.68 17.70
C ILE A 112 13.13 -21.13 18.94
N ARG A 113 14.46 -21.14 18.88
CA ARG A 113 15.33 -21.52 20.02
C ARG A 113 15.14 -20.60 21.24
N ARG A 114 14.85 -19.31 21.02
CA ARG A 114 14.51 -18.36 22.09
C ARG A 114 13.14 -18.64 22.70
N MET A 115 12.17 -19.09 21.90
CA MET A 115 10.85 -19.50 22.39
C MET A 115 10.94 -20.80 23.20
N GLU A 116 11.70 -21.79 22.75
CA GLU A 116 11.96 -23.03 23.49
C GLU A 116 12.58 -22.76 24.86
N LYS A 117 13.62 -21.91 24.92
CA LYS A 117 14.24 -21.50 26.19
C LYS A 117 13.30 -20.71 27.11
N ARG A 118 12.30 -20.01 26.55
CA ARG A 118 11.28 -19.30 27.33
C ARG A 118 10.19 -20.25 27.83
N ALA A 119 9.80 -21.24 27.03
CA ALA A 119 8.89 -22.29 27.44
C ALA A 119 9.50 -23.16 28.56
N ALA A 120 10.76 -23.57 28.41
CA ALA A 120 11.49 -24.35 29.42
C ALA A 120 11.73 -23.61 30.75
N ARG A 121 11.64 -22.27 30.78
CA ARG A 121 11.70 -21.47 32.02
C ARG A 121 10.34 -21.32 32.71
N LYS A 122 9.24 -21.68 32.04
CA LYS A 122 7.88 -21.48 32.55
C LYS A 122 7.30 -22.71 33.25
N ASP A 123 8.01 -23.84 33.24
CA ASP A 123 7.68 -25.03 34.03
C ASP A 123 8.67 -25.23 35.18
N PRO A 124 8.58 -24.47 36.29
CA PRO A 124 8.92 -25.00 37.60
C PRO A 124 7.66 -25.67 38.15
N THR A 125 7.65 -27.00 38.13
CA THR A 125 6.72 -27.85 38.86
C THR A 125 6.48 -27.31 40.28
N HIS A 126 5.20 -27.14 40.64
CA HIS A 126 4.78 -27.06 42.04
C HIS A 126 5.14 -28.39 42.70
N GLU A 127 6.09 -28.37 43.63
CA GLU A 127 6.15 -29.29 44.77
C GLU A 127 5.73 -28.51 46.03
#